data_AF-A0A5S5BI34-F1
#
_entry.id   AF-A0A5S5BI34-F1
#
_cell.length_a   1.000
_cell.length_b   1.000
_cell.length_c   1.000
_cell.angle_alpha   90.00
_cell.angle_beta   90.00
_cell.angle_gamma   90.00
#
_symmetry.space_group_name_H-M   'P 1'
#
loop_
_entity.id
_entity.type
_entity.pdbx_description
1 polymer ?
#
loop_
_entity_poly.entity_id
_entity_poly.type
_entity_poly.pdbx_seq_one_letter_code
_entity_poly.pdbx_strand_id
1 'polypeptide(L)'
;MKHTITVLALTLLALPAFADNYATCLLEKMPELQNEPAAYAAAQVCVTKYPDRMNAIVQGSGRSFWSYESGAECALEKSASTQSRTAAYQIRVACNRLYDKPRDLIDEFMPVSVEQSER
;
A
#
# COMPACT_ATOMS: atom_id res chain seq x y z
N MET A 1 -22.57 5.74 52.16
CA MET A 1 -21.21 5.45 51.64
C MET A 1 -21.35 5.18 50.14
N LYS A 2 -21.00 6.16 49.30
CA LYS A 2 -21.11 6.04 47.83
C LYS A 2 -19.70 5.85 47.29
N HIS A 3 -19.34 4.61 46.95
CA HIS A 3 -18.08 4.31 46.29
C HIS A 3 -18.23 4.58 44.79
N THR A 4 -17.70 5.72 44.35
CA THR A 4 -17.48 6.04 42.94
C THR A 4 -16.32 5.18 42.44
N ILE A 5 -16.64 4.13 41.68
CA ILE A 5 -15.66 3.31 40.98
C ILE A 5 -15.34 4.01 39.65
N THR A 6 -14.20 4.69 39.60
CA THR A 6 -13.66 5.27 38.36
C THR A 6 -12.95 4.17 37.58
N VAL A 7 -13.61 3.62 36.56
CA VAL A 7 -12.99 2.66 35.62
C VAL A 7 -12.15 3.46 34.62
N LEU A 8 -10.83 3.49 34.84
CA LEU A 8 -9.87 4.04 33.89
C LEU A 8 -9.67 3.01 32.77
N ALA A 9 -10.37 3.20 31.66
CA ALA A 9 -10.24 2.38 30.47
C ALA A 9 -8.89 2.65 29.77
N LEU A 10 -7.92 1.76 30.00
CA LEU A 10 -6.65 1.74 29.27
C LEU A 10 -6.87 1.03 27.92
N THR A 11 -7.35 1.76 26.91
CA THR A 11 -7.42 1.24 25.54
C THR A 11 -6.01 1.19 24.95
N LEU A 12 -5.41 -0.01 24.94
CA LEU A 12 -4.26 -0.30 24.09
C LEU A 12 -4.70 -0.13 22.63
N LEU A 13 -4.22 0.92 21.98
CA LEU A 13 -4.23 1.03 20.52
C LEU A 13 -3.31 -0.06 19.98
N ALA A 14 -3.89 -1.21 19.62
CA ALA A 14 -3.23 -2.20 18.79
C ALA A 14 -3.01 -1.56 17.41
N LEU A 15 -1.83 -0.98 17.19
CA LEU A 15 -1.40 -0.59 15.86
C LEU A 15 -1.36 -1.86 15.01
N PRO A 16 -2.09 -1.94 13.88
CA PRO A 16 -2.03 -3.09 13.02
C PRO A 16 -0.59 -3.23 12.52
N ALA A 17 0.07 -4.31 12.95
CA ALA A 17 1.39 -4.68 12.48
C ALA A 17 1.28 -5.19 11.04
N PHE A 18 1.16 -4.26 10.09
CA PHE A 18 1.39 -4.57 8.69
C PHE A 18 2.86 -4.98 8.53
N ALA A 19 3.11 -6.05 7.77
CA ALA A 19 4.46 -6.52 7.46
C ALA A 19 5.36 -5.33 7.07
N ASP A 20 6.43 -5.11 7.82
CA ASP A 20 7.25 -3.89 7.75
C ASP A 20 8.25 -4.02 6.57
N ASN A 21 7.85 -3.56 5.38
CA ASN A 21 8.66 -3.61 4.16
C ASN A 21 8.56 -2.29 3.39
N TYR A 22 9.30 -2.18 2.29
CA TYR A 22 9.33 -0.94 1.51
C TYR A 22 7.94 -0.52 0.99
N ALA A 23 7.14 -1.46 0.49
CA ALA A 23 5.82 -1.15 -0.07
C ALA A 23 4.85 -0.67 1.02
N THR A 24 4.81 -1.34 2.18
CA THR A 24 3.94 -0.92 3.28
C THR A 24 4.36 0.43 3.86
N CYS A 25 5.66 0.73 3.92
CA CYS A 25 6.15 2.06 4.27
C CYS A 25 5.67 3.14 3.30
N LEU A 26 5.70 2.88 2.00
CA LEU A 26 5.16 3.80 1.00
C LEU A 26 3.65 4.02 1.19
N LEU A 27 2.89 2.95 1.40
CA LEU A 27 1.45 3.03 1.62
C LEU A 27 1.08 3.76 2.92
N GLU A 28 1.98 3.81 3.90
CA GLU A 28 1.80 4.60 5.12
C GLU A 28 2.14 6.08 4.90
N LYS A 29 3.19 6.39 4.15
CA LYS A 29 3.74 7.76 4.08
C LYS A 29 3.26 8.60 2.89
N MET A 30 2.72 7.97 1.85
CA MET A 30 2.33 8.65 0.61
C MET A 30 0.89 9.13 0.48
N PRO A 31 -0.11 8.54 1.17
CA PRO A 31 -1.45 9.09 1.17
C PRO A 31 -1.44 10.58 1.56
N GLU A 32 -2.36 11.36 0.97
CA GLU A 32 -2.56 12.79 1.26
C GLU A 32 -1.40 13.74 0.87
N LEU A 33 -0.31 13.22 0.28
CA LEU A 33 0.79 14.08 -0.16
C LEU A 33 0.38 14.93 -1.36
N GLN A 34 0.55 16.25 -1.22
CA GLN A 34 0.08 17.23 -2.19
C GLN A 34 1.15 17.73 -3.17
N ASN A 35 2.42 17.37 -2.96
CA ASN A 35 3.51 17.86 -3.80
C ASN A 35 4.65 16.85 -3.95
N GLU A 36 5.41 17.00 -5.03
CA GLU A 36 6.50 16.08 -5.40
C GLU A 36 7.65 16.08 -4.38
N PRO A 37 8.12 17.23 -3.83
CA PRO A 37 9.18 17.21 -2.82
C PRO A 37 8.84 16.37 -1.59
N ALA A 38 7.60 16.46 -1.09
CA ALA A 38 7.15 15.61 0.01
C ALA A 38 7.14 14.13 -0.37
N ALA A 39 6.72 13.80 -1.60
CA ALA A 39 6.73 12.43 -2.10
C ALA A 39 8.15 11.84 -2.18
N TYR A 40 9.13 12.63 -2.65
CA TYR A 40 10.53 12.21 -2.68
C TYR A 40 11.11 12.04 -1.28
N ALA A 41 10.81 12.94 -0.35
CA ALA A 41 11.24 12.83 1.03
C ALA A 41 10.66 11.58 1.71
N ALA A 42 9.36 11.32 1.54
CA ALA A 42 8.71 10.11 2.03
C ALA A 42 9.36 8.83 1.46
N ALA A 43 9.60 8.80 0.15
CA ALA A 43 10.29 7.69 -0.48
C ALA A 43 11.71 7.49 0.09
N GLN A 44 12.45 8.57 0.34
CA GLN A 44 13.80 8.52 0.92
C GLN A 44 13.81 7.98 2.35
N VAL A 45 12.82 8.35 3.17
CA VAL A 45 12.62 7.77 4.51
C VAL A 45 12.44 6.25 4.39
N CYS A 46 11.60 5.79 3.48
CA CYS A 46 11.36 4.37 3.29
C CYS A 46 12.58 3.62 2.72
N VAL A 47 13.34 4.22 1.80
CA VAL A 47 14.56 3.59 1.23
C VAL A 47 15.64 3.44 2.30
N THR A 48 15.80 4.44 3.17
CA THR A 48 16.78 4.38 4.27
C THR A 48 16.50 3.21 5.21
N LYS A 49 15.21 2.90 5.45
CA LYS A 49 14.79 1.76 6.27
C LYS A 49 14.84 0.43 5.50
N TYR A 50 14.55 0.46 4.19
CA TYR A 50 14.47 -0.72 3.32
C TYR A 50 15.35 -0.55 2.07
N PRO A 51 16.66 -0.84 2.15
CA PRO A 51 17.59 -0.59 1.06
C PRO A 51 17.31 -1.42 -0.18
N ASP A 52 16.75 -2.63 -0.03
CA ASP A 52 16.40 -3.54 -1.15
C ASP A 52 15.09 -3.16 -1.87
N ARG A 53 14.37 -2.15 -1.34
CA ARG A 53 13.16 -1.58 -1.94
C ARG A 53 12.12 -2.64 -2.30
N MET A 54 11.57 -2.58 -3.53
CA MET A 54 10.57 -3.53 -4.03
C MET A 54 11.13 -4.91 -4.34
N ASN A 55 12.46 -5.05 -4.50
CA ASN A 55 13.08 -6.32 -4.90
C ASN A 55 13.01 -7.37 -3.79
N ALA A 56 13.02 -6.95 -2.52
CA ALA A 56 12.90 -7.84 -1.37
C ALA A 56 11.47 -8.32 -1.07
N ILE A 57 10.46 -7.73 -1.71
CA ILE A 57 9.04 -8.07 -1.49
C ILE A 57 8.69 -9.17 -2.48
N VAL A 58 7.88 -10.17 -2.12
CA VAL A 58 7.41 -11.19 -3.06
C VAL A 58 6.12 -10.72 -3.75
N GLN A 59 5.91 -11.06 -5.03
CA GLN A 59 4.71 -10.66 -5.76
C GLN A 59 3.46 -11.23 -5.08
N GLY A 60 2.47 -10.39 -4.80
CA GLY A 60 1.23 -10.83 -4.18
C GLY A 60 1.36 -11.19 -2.69
N SER A 61 2.46 -10.83 -2.03
CA SER A 61 2.69 -11.18 -0.61
C SER A 61 1.73 -10.52 0.38
N GLY A 62 0.99 -9.50 -0.06
CA GLY A 62 -0.05 -8.83 0.73
C GLY A 62 -1.43 -9.48 0.62
N ARG A 63 -1.61 -10.44 -0.31
CA ARG A 63 -2.90 -11.10 -0.53
C ARG A 63 -3.28 -11.99 0.66
N SER A 64 -4.51 -11.87 1.13
CA SER A 64 -5.10 -12.64 2.24
C SER A 64 -6.63 -12.59 2.12
N PHE A 65 -7.35 -13.43 2.88
CA PHE A 65 -8.83 -13.49 2.81
C PHE A 65 -9.53 -12.16 3.16
N TRP A 66 -8.86 -11.27 3.90
CA TRP A 66 -9.39 -9.96 4.32
C TRP A 66 -8.65 -8.76 3.68
N SER A 67 -7.84 -8.99 2.64
CA SER A 67 -7.08 -7.93 1.96
C SER A 67 -7.75 -7.46 0.67
N TYR A 68 -7.16 -6.48 0.00
CA TYR A 68 -7.52 -6.11 -1.37
C TYR A 68 -7.44 -7.30 -2.34
N GLU A 69 -8.36 -7.35 -3.29
CA GLU A 69 -8.43 -8.37 -4.34
C GLU A 69 -7.38 -8.13 -5.44
N SER A 70 -7.02 -6.86 -5.68
CA SER A 70 -6.06 -6.44 -6.70
C SER A 70 -5.23 -5.22 -6.28
N GLY A 71 -4.10 -5.01 -6.95
CA GLY A 71 -3.31 -3.80 -6.81
C GLY A 71 -4.05 -2.55 -7.25
N ALA A 72 -4.91 -2.66 -8.27
CA ALA A 72 -5.73 -1.54 -8.75
C ALA A 72 -6.75 -1.06 -7.71
N GLU A 73 -7.41 -1.99 -7.02
CA GLU A 73 -8.35 -1.68 -5.93
C GLU A 73 -7.64 -0.99 -4.76
N CYS A 74 -6.51 -1.54 -4.32
CA CYS A 74 -5.66 -0.92 -3.30
C CYS A 74 -5.22 0.49 -3.70
N ALA A 75 -4.76 0.66 -4.95
CA ALA A 75 -4.26 1.94 -5.43
C ALA A 75 -5.37 2.98 -5.47
N LEU A 76 -6.55 2.60 -5.97
CA LEU A 76 -7.73 3.46 -6.03
C LEU A 76 -8.11 3.99 -4.65
N GLU A 77 -8.15 3.13 -3.63
CA GLU A 77 -8.46 3.57 -2.27
C GLU A 77 -7.33 4.43 -1.68
N LYS A 78 -6.09 3.95 -1.73
CA LYS A 78 -4.97 4.59 -1.01
C LYS A 78 -4.50 5.90 -1.63
N SER A 79 -4.71 6.13 -2.92
CA SER A 79 -4.35 7.41 -3.57
C SER A 79 -5.52 8.40 -3.68
N ALA A 80 -6.71 8.09 -3.16
CA ALA A 80 -7.91 8.90 -3.36
C ALA A 80 -7.76 10.37 -2.93
N SER A 81 -6.97 10.62 -1.89
CA SER A 81 -6.69 11.97 -1.34
C SER A 81 -5.34 12.55 -1.75
N THR A 82 -4.57 11.87 -2.61
CA THR A 82 -3.19 12.24 -2.98
C THR A 82 -3.16 13.04 -4.27
N GLN A 83 -2.70 14.30 -4.22
CA GLN A 83 -2.54 15.13 -5.43
C GLN A 83 -1.17 15.01 -6.09
N SER A 84 -0.14 14.59 -5.35
CA SER A 84 1.19 14.37 -5.94
C SER A 84 1.18 13.17 -6.88
N ARG A 85 1.63 13.41 -8.11
CA ARG A 85 1.70 12.37 -9.15
C ARG A 85 2.75 11.31 -8.78
N THR A 86 3.90 11.72 -8.23
CA THR A 86 4.91 10.76 -7.76
C THR A 86 4.38 9.91 -6.63
N ALA A 87 3.70 10.50 -5.64
CA ALA A 87 3.10 9.74 -4.55
C ALA A 87 2.06 8.74 -5.06
N ALA A 88 1.11 9.18 -5.89
CA ALA A 88 0.09 8.30 -6.48
C ALA A 88 0.71 7.16 -7.31
N TYR A 89 1.73 7.46 -8.11
CA TYR A 89 2.46 6.45 -8.87
C TYR A 89 3.10 5.39 -7.97
N GLN A 90 3.77 5.83 -6.91
CA GLN A 90 4.47 4.94 -5.99
C GLN A 90 3.51 4.11 -5.14
N ILE A 91 2.35 4.69 -4.73
CA ILE A 91 1.23 3.94 -4.13
C ILE A 91 0.78 2.82 -5.07
N ARG A 92 0.56 3.13 -6.35
CA ARG A 92 0.16 2.13 -7.35
C ARG A 92 1.20 1.01 -7.48
N VAL A 93 2.49 1.33 -7.56
CA VAL A 93 3.55 0.31 -7.64
C VAL A 93 3.58 -0.56 -6.38
N ALA A 94 3.47 0.03 -5.20
CA ALA A 94 3.42 -0.69 -3.93
C ALA A 94 2.21 -1.62 -3.85
N CYS A 95 1.01 -1.11 -4.18
CA CYS A 95 -0.22 -1.89 -4.22
C CYS A 95 -0.11 -3.04 -5.22
N ASN A 96 0.35 -2.79 -6.44
CA ASN A 96 0.52 -3.84 -7.44
C ASN A 96 1.50 -4.91 -6.97
N ARG A 97 2.63 -4.52 -6.35
CA ARG A 97 3.59 -5.50 -5.80
C ARG A 97 2.94 -6.40 -4.75
N LEU A 98 2.14 -5.81 -3.87
CA LEU A 98 1.53 -6.51 -2.73
C LEU A 98 0.31 -7.35 -3.11
N TYR A 99 -0.51 -6.90 -4.06
CA TYR A 99 -1.87 -7.46 -4.26
C TYR A 99 -2.14 -8.01 -5.65
N ASP A 100 -1.34 -7.69 -6.67
CA ASP A 100 -1.49 -8.37 -7.96
C ASP A 100 -0.96 -9.81 -7.86
N LYS A 101 -1.67 -10.73 -8.51
CA LYS A 101 -1.21 -12.11 -8.62
C LYS A 101 0.14 -12.16 -9.35
N PRO A 102 1.03 -13.10 -9.00
CA PRO A 102 2.14 -13.45 -9.89
C PRO A 102 1.60 -13.71 -11.29
N ARG A 103 2.25 -13.16 -12.32
CA ARG A 103 1.93 -13.53 -13.69
C ARG A 103 2.51 -14.91 -13.91
N ASP A 104 1.67 -15.85 -14.30
CA ASP A 104 2.15 -17.14 -14.74
C ASP A 104 2.60 -17.03 -16.20
N LEU A 105 3.48 -17.91 -16.66
CA LEU A 105 4.05 -17.85 -18.02
C LEU A 105 2.97 -17.79 -19.12
N ILE A 106 1.78 -18.35 -18.86
CA ILE A 106 0.64 -18.33 -19.78
C ILE A 106 0.13 -16.89 -20.00
N ASP A 107 0.12 -16.06 -18.96
CA ASP A 107 -0.32 -14.65 -19.04
C ASP A 107 0.69 -13.76 -19.79
N GLU A 108 1.96 -14.16 -19.86
CA GLU A 108 3.01 -13.42 -20.57
C GLU A 108 2.98 -13.68 -22.09
N PHE A 109 2.68 -14.91 -22.50
CA PHE A 109 2.60 -15.28 -23.93
C PHE A 109 1.22 -15.05 -24.56
N MET A 110 0.16 -14.93 -23.76
CA MET A 110 -1.17 -14.60 -24.22
C MET A 110 -1.71 -13.39 -23.45
N PRO A 111 -1.25 -12.16 -23.76
CA PRO A 111 -1.87 -10.99 -23.18
C PRO A 111 -3.34 -11.02 -23.58
N VAL A 112 -4.24 -11.05 -22.58
CA VAL A 112 -5.66 -10.81 -22.81
C VAL A 112 -5.73 -9.49 -23.58
N SER A 113 -6.13 -9.57 -24.86
CA SER A 113 -6.34 -8.41 -25.71
C SER A 113 -7.36 -7.53 -25.00
N VAL A 114 -6.89 -6.43 -24.42
CA VAL A 114 -7.71 -5.40 -23.79
C VAL A 114 -8.53 -4.76 -24.92
N GLU A 115 -9.64 -5.38 -25.27
CA GLU A 115 -10.67 -4.84 -26.16
C GLU A 115 -11.57 -3.88 -25.37
N GLN A 116 -10.99 -2.83 -24.77
CA GLN A 116 -11.75 -1.72 -24.19
C GLN A 116 -11.04 -0.38 -24.40
N SER A 117 -10.71 -0.09 -25.66
CA SER A 117 -10.35 1.25 -26.13
C SER A 117 -11.50 1.96 -26.87
N GLU A 118 -12.69 1.38 -27.01
CA GLU A 118 -13.80 2.03 -27.73
C GLU A 118 -15.17 1.78 -27.08
N ARG A 119 -15.46 2.52 -26.00
CA ARG A 119 -16.71 3.29 -25.86
C ARG A 119 -16.69 4.19 -24.63
#